data_AF-A0A661VVU1-F1
#
_entry.id   AF-A0A661VVU1-F1
#
_cell.length_a   1.000
_cell.length_b   1.000
_cell.length_c   1.000
_cell.angle_alpha   90.00
_cell.angle_beta   90.00
_cell.angle_gamma   90.00
#
_symmetry.space_group_name_H-M   'P 1'
#
loop_
_entity.id
_entity.type
_entity.pdbx_description
1 polymer ?
#
loop_
_entity_poly.entity_id
_entity_poly.type
_entity_poly.pdbx_seq_one_letter_code
_entity_poly.pdbx_strand_id
1 'polypeptide(L)'
;SYMVGALARLNNNFDQLHPRAKEAAAKLGLKPIVTNPFLNTAAQVVEMVHCVEDSIRIIDELLTRGVEPEEPSVVDVRAGEGVGSCEVPRGTLFHHYTIGDDGRVTHANCVIPTNQNVANLNADMRALVPQILDRPQEEIRLTLEMLVRAYDPCISCSAHFLTVEFV
;
A
#
# COMPACT_ATOMS: atom_id res chain seq x y z
N SER A 1 6.77 14.75 6.35
CA SER A 1 5.79 13.71 5.97
C SER A 1 6.55 12.53 5.35
N TYR A 2 5.88 11.41 5.13
CA TYR A 2 6.43 10.25 4.41
C TYR A 2 5.39 9.71 3.42
N MET A 3 5.83 8.91 2.47
CA MET A 3 4.98 8.23 1.49
C MET A 3 5.10 6.72 1.69
N VAL A 4 3.97 6.02 1.54
CA VAL A 4 3.89 4.55 1.42
C VAL A 4 3.30 4.18 0.06
N GLY A 5 3.53 2.93 -0.36
CA GLY A 5 3.07 2.41 -1.66
C GLY A 5 4.23 1.95 -2.53
N ALA A 6 3.94 1.71 -3.81
CA ALA A 6 4.88 1.09 -4.75
C ALA A 6 6.18 1.89 -4.90
N LEU A 7 6.10 3.22 -5.03
CA LEU A 7 7.29 4.06 -5.16
C LEU A 7 8.19 4.01 -3.91
N ALA A 8 7.58 3.99 -2.73
CA ALA A 8 8.30 3.90 -1.46
C ALA A 8 9.00 2.54 -1.33
N ARG A 9 8.31 1.45 -1.65
CA ARG A 9 8.90 0.09 -1.66
C ARG A 9 10.01 -0.04 -2.69
N LEU A 10 9.83 0.50 -3.90
CA LEU A 10 10.86 0.54 -4.93
C LEU A 10 12.10 1.27 -4.43
N ASN A 11 11.94 2.42 -3.77
CA ASN A 11 13.07 3.18 -3.24
C ASN A 11 13.82 2.44 -2.11
N ASN A 12 13.11 1.74 -1.23
CA ASN A 12 13.71 1.07 -0.08
C ASN A 12 14.30 -0.31 -0.40
N ASN A 13 13.65 -1.05 -1.32
CA ASN A 13 13.89 -2.49 -1.51
C ASN A 13 14.28 -2.85 -2.95
N PHE A 14 14.78 -1.89 -3.73
CA PHE A 14 15.11 -2.09 -5.15
C PHE A 14 15.98 -3.32 -5.40
N ASP A 15 16.96 -3.58 -4.54
CA ASP A 15 17.89 -4.71 -4.69
C ASP A 15 17.21 -6.07 -4.53
N GLN A 16 16.07 -6.13 -3.85
CA GLN A 16 15.27 -7.34 -3.65
C GLN A 16 14.33 -7.64 -4.83
N LEU A 17 14.22 -6.73 -5.81
CA LEU A 17 13.39 -6.96 -6.99
C LEU A 17 13.90 -8.14 -7.82
N HIS A 18 12.96 -8.96 -8.28
CA HIS A 18 13.19 -9.97 -9.31
C HIS A 18 13.91 -9.37 -10.53
N PRO A 19 14.85 -10.07 -11.19
CA PRO A 19 15.61 -9.54 -12.33
C PRO A 19 14.74 -8.92 -13.43
N ARG A 20 13.64 -9.59 -13.81
CA ARG A 20 12.69 -9.06 -14.81
C ARG A 20 11.98 -7.77 -14.37
N ALA A 21 11.75 -7.60 -13.07
CA ALA A 21 11.22 -6.36 -12.52
C ALA A 21 12.28 -5.24 -12.55
N LYS A 22 13.55 -5.54 -12.29
CA LYS A 22 14.66 -4.57 -12.48
C LYS A 22 14.80 -4.14 -13.94
N GLU A 23 14.63 -5.05 -14.88
CA GLU A 23 14.58 -4.72 -16.32
C GLU A 23 13.40 -3.81 -16.67
N ALA A 24 12.22 -4.07 -16.12
CA ALA A 24 11.05 -3.21 -16.28
C ALA A 24 11.30 -1.82 -15.70
N ALA A 25 11.90 -1.73 -14.51
CA ALA A 25 12.30 -0.47 -13.90
C ALA A 25 13.28 0.31 -14.81
N ALA A 26 14.29 -0.36 -15.36
CA ALA A 26 15.23 0.25 -16.29
C ALA A 26 14.55 0.79 -17.57
N LYS A 27 13.60 0.03 -18.16
CA LYS A 27 12.82 0.47 -19.33
C LYS A 27 11.95 1.69 -19.04
N LEU A 28 11.46 1.81 -17.80
CA LEU A 28 10.66 2.94 -17.34
C LEU A 28 11.51 4.11 -16.81
N GLY A 29 12.85 3.99 -16.84
CA GLY A 29 13.76 5.02 -16.32
C GLY A 29 13.72 5.17 -14.80
N LEU A 30 13.23 4.16 -14.07
CA LEU A 30 13.13 4.16 -12.62
C LEU A 30 14.44 3.66 -12.00
N LYS A 31 15.14 4.55 -11.31
CA LYS A 31 16.30 4.23 -10.47
C LYS A 31 16.16 4.95 -9.13
N PRO A 32 16.22 4.24 -7.99
CA PRO A 32 16.20 4.87 -6.68
C PRO A 32 17.31 5.91 -6.52
N ILE A 33 17.10 7.04 -5.83
CA ILE A 33 15.85 7.46 -5.17
C ILE A 33 14.98 8.27 -6.14
N VAL A 34 13.71 7.88 -6.29
CA VAL A 34 12.71 8.62 -7.08
C VAL A 34 11.75 9.34 -6.15
N THR A 35 11.68 10.67 -6.24
CA THR A 35 10.83 11.53 -5.39
C THR A 35 9.61 12.10 -6.10
N ASN A 36 9.47 11.85 -7.41
CA ASN A 36 8.32 12.32 -8.18
C ASN A 36 7.09 11.43 -7.92
N PRO A 37 6.03 11.92 -7.25
CA PRO A 37 4.85 11.10 -6.90
C PRO A 37 4.11 10.58 -8.13
N PHE A 38 4.16 11.29 -9.27
CA PHE A 38 3.54 10.85 -10.53
C PHE A 38 4.14 9.55 -11.06
N LEU A 39 5.37 9.20 -10.65
CA LEU A 39 6.02 7.94 -11.03
C LEU A 39 5.62 6.75 -10.15
N ASN A 40 4.73 6.94 -9.16
CA ASN A 40 4.19 5.82 -8.39
C ASN A 40 3.43 4.82 -9.26
N THR A 41 2.69 5.29 -10.27
CA THR A 41 2.03 4.39 -11.25
C THR A 41 3.05 3.58 -12.06
N ALA A 42 4.19 4.17 -12.42
CA ALA A 42 5.27 3.43 -13.09
C ALA A 42 5.91 2.41 -12.14
N ALA A 43 6.08 2.75 -10.86
CA ALA A 43 6.53 1.81 -9.83
C ALA A 43 5.53 0.66 -9.62
N GLN A 44 4.22 0.91 -9.69
CA GLN A 44 3.20 -0.14 -9.63
C GLN A 44 3.34 -1.12 -10.80
N VAL A 45 3.68 -0.66 -12.01
CA VAL A 45 3.95 -1.56 -13.15
C VAL A 45 5.16 -2.45 -12.88
N VAL A 46 6.23 -1.90 -12.27
CA VAL A 46 7.39 -2.70 -11.84
C VAL A 46 6.99 -3.76 -10.83
N GLU A 47 6.15 -3.41 -9.85
CA GLU A 47 5.64 -4.36 -8.86
C GLU A 47 4.75 -5.43 -9.49
N MET A 48 3.92 -5.10 -10.48
CA MET A 48 3.13 -6.11 -11.19
C MET A 48 4.03 -7.17 -11.83
N VAL A 49 5.12 -6.75 -12.48
CA VAL A 49 6.11 -7.69 -13.03
C VAL A 49 6.73 -8.53 -11.92
N HIS A 50 7.13 -7.91 -10.81
CA HIS A 50 7.69 -8.63 -9.67
C HIS A 50 6.73 -9.68 -9.11
N CYS A 51 5.48 -9.30 -8.82
CA CYS A 51 4.47 -10.16 -8.25
C CYS A 51 4.11 -11.32 -9.18
N VAL A 52 4.09 -11.11 -10.50
CA VAL A 52 3.85 -12.19 -11.47
C VAL A 52 4.98 -13.22 -11.42
N GLU A 53 6.23 -12.79 -11.42
CA GLU A 53 7.37 -13.70 -11.34
C GLU A 53 7.43 -14.45 -10.00
N ASP A 54 7.16 -13.74 -8.90
CA ASP A 54 7.12 -14.37 -7.58
C ASP A 54 5.95 -15.36 -7.45
N SER A 55 4.80 -15.06 -8.07
CA SER A 55 3.67 -15.98 -8.13
C SER A 55 4.02 -17.26 -8.89
N ILE A 56 4.72 -17.15 -10.03
CA ILE A 56 5.19 -18.34 -10.78
C ILE A 56 6.10 -19.19 -9.90
N ARG A 57 7.08 -18.57 -9.23
CA ARG A 57 7.98 -19.26 -8.30
C ARG A 57 7.20 -20.00 -7.20
N ILE A 58 6.25 -19.33 -6.55
CA ILE A 58 5.43 -19.93 -5.48
C ILE A 58 4.60 -21.11 -6.03
N ILE A 59 3.99 -20.96 -7.21
CA ILE A 59 3.21 -22.04 -7.84
C ILE A 59 4.10 -23.23 -8.14
N ASP A 60 5.28 -23.02 -8.72
CA ASP A 60 6.22 -24.10 -9.05
C ASP A 60 6.73 -24.82 -7.79
N GLU A 61 7.03 -24.07 -6.73
CA GLU A 61 7.40 -24.63 -5.42
C GLU A 61 6.27 -25.49 -4.83
N LEU A 62 5.02 -25.03 -4.90
CA LEU A 62 3.86 -25.77 -4.42
C LEU A 62 3.60 -27.03 -5.26
N LEU A 63 3.74 -26.95 -6.58
CA LEU A 63 3.58 -28.11 -7.47
C LEU A 63 4.67 -29.15 -7.23
N THR A 64 5.91 -28.72 -6.96
CA THR A 64 7.05 -29.60 -6.70
C THR A 64 6.95 -30.27 -5.34
N ARG A 65 6.66 -29.49 -4.29
CA ARG A 65 6.54 -29.98 -2.91
C ARG A 65 5.28 -30.83 -2.74
N GLY A 66 4.22 -30.54 -3.49
CA GLY A 66 2.88 -31.01 -3.20
C GLY A 66 2.18 -30.15 -2.13
N VAL A 67 0.87 -30.31 -2.04
CA VAL A 67 0.02 -29.69 -1.02
C VAL A 67 -0.63 -30.78 -0.19
N GLU A 68 -0.66 -30.58 1.13
CA GLU A 68 -1.34 -31.47 2.06
C GLU A 68 -2.47 -30.71 2.76
N PRO A 69 -3.59 -31.38 3.08
CA PRO A 69 -4.63 -30.75 3.90
C PRO A 69 -4.07 -30.39 5.28
N GLU A 70 -4.20 -29.11 5.65
CA GLU A 70 -3.88 -28.62 6.99
C GLU A 70 -5.18 -28.37 7.75
N GLU A 71 -5.34 -29.03 8.90
CA GLU A 71 -6.43 -28.71 9.82
C GLU A 71 -6.16 -27.35 10.49
N PRO A 72 -7.18 -26.52 10.72
CA PRO A 72 -7.03 -25.28 11.46
C PRO A 72 -6.32 -25.53 12.80
N SER A 73 -5.36 -24.67 13.14
CA SER A 73 -4.70 -24.76 14.44
C SER A 73 -5.73 -24.68 15.57
N VAL A 74 -5.63 -25.58 16.57
CA VAL A 74 -6.44 -25.49 17.78
C VAL A 74 -5.98 -24.26 18.56
N VAL A 75 -6.83 -23.23 18.61
CA VAL A 75 -6.54 -21.99 19.33
C VAL A 75 -7.24 -22.02 20.69
N ASP A 76 -6.45 -22.05 21.76
CA ASP A 76 -6.94 -21.71 23.10
C ASP A 76 -7.14 -20.20 23.17
N VAL A 77 -8.40 -19.76 23.19
CA VAL A 77 -8.74 -18.34 23.35
C VAL A 77 -8.27 -17.85 24.71
N ARG A 78 -7.42 -16.83 24.69
CA ARG A 78 -6.89 -16.15 25.89
C ARG A 78 -6.89 -14.65 25.64
N ALA A 79 -7.05 -13.87 26.70
CA ALA A 79 -6.83 -12.43 26.58
C ALA A 79 -5.40 -12.16 26.09
N GLY A 80 -5.28 -11.18 25.20
CA GLY A 80 -4.00 -10.88 24.58
C GLY A 80 -4.06 -9.69 23.64
N GLU A 81 -2.89 -9.28 23.20
CA GLU A 81 -2.69 -8.19 22.27
C GLU A 81 -1.86 -8.68 21.08
N GLY A 82 -2.27 -8.31 19.88
CA GLY A 82 -1.60 -8.73 18.65
C GLY A 82 -1.54 -7.60 17.64
N VAL A 83 -0.38 -7.46 16.99
CA VAL A 83 -0.16 -6.54 15.88
C VAL A 83 0.27 -7.34 14.66
N GLY A 84 -0.49 -7.20 13.58
CA GLY A 84 -0.15 -7.72 12.26
C GLY A 84 0.17 -6.57 11.30
N SER A 85 1.15 -6.78 10.43
CA SER A 85 1.49 -5.84 9.38
C SER A 85 1.70 -6.58 8.06
N CYS A 86 1.28 -5.96 6.96
CA CYS A 86 1.61 -6.43 5.61
C CYS A 86 1.72 -5.26 4.63
N GLU A 87 2.46 -5.47 3.54
CA GLU A 87 2.46 -4.56 2.41
C GLU A 87 1.26 -4.88 1.52
N VAL A 88 0.26 -3.99 1.50
CA VAL A 88 -0.83 -4.05 0.53
C VAL A 88 -0.48 -3.17 -0.68
N PRO A 89 -1.20 -3.24 -1.82
CA PRO A 89 -0.82 -2.51 -3.03
C PRO A 89 -0.58 -1.01 -2.80
N ARG A 90 -1.38 -0.39 -1.92
CA ARG A 90 -1.35 1.05 -1.61
C ARG A 90 -0.33 1.47 -0.55
N GLY A 91 0.37 0.52 0.07
CA GLY A 91 1.39 0.76 1.10
C GLY A 91 1.26 -0.17 2.30
N THR A 92 1.98 0.14 3.37
CA THR A 92 1.98 -0.67 4.59
C THR A 92 0.65 -0.58 5.34
N LEU A 93 0.08 -1.71 5.72
CA LEU A 93 -1.14 -1.83 6.49
C LEU A 93 -0.82 -2.43 7.85
N PHE A 94 -1.24 -1.76 8.93
CA PHE A 94 -1.13 -2.29 10.29
C PHE A 94 -2.52 -2.55 10.88
N HIS A 95 -2.68 -3.73 11.46
CA HIS A 95 -3.84 -4.14 12.24
C HIS A 95 -3.39 -4.45 13.66
N HIS A 96 -4.00 -3.78 14.63
CA HIS A 96 -3.70 -3.95 16.05
C HIS A 96 -4.99 -4.24 16.79
N TYR A 97 -5.03 -5.38 17.48
CA TYR A 97 -6.20 -5.83 18.21
C TYR A 97 -5.83 -6.22 19.64
N THR A 98 -6.74 -5.95 20.57
CA THR A 98 -6.75 -6.54 21.91
C THR A 98 -7.97 -7.43 22.02
N ILE A 99 -7.77 -8.65 22.50
CA ILE A 99 -8.79 -9.67 22.72
C ILE A 99 -8.95 -9.86 24.23
N GLY A 100 -10.20 -9.93 24.71
CA GLY A 100 -10.54 -10.23 26.10
C GLY A 100 -10.59 -11.74 26.41
N ASP A 101 -10.79 -12.08 27.68
CA ASP A 101 -10.84 -13.49 28.13
C ASP A 101 -12.01 -14.28 27.52
N ASP A 102 -13.06 -13.59 27.07
CA ASP A 102 -14.21 -14.17 26.37
C ASP A 102 -13.99 -14.32 24.85
N GLY A 103 -12.79 -14.01 24.37
CA GLY A 103 -12.43 -14.06 22.96
C GLY A 103 -12.92 -12.90 22.11
N ARG A 104 -13.51 -11.87 22.71
CA ARG A 104 -14.01 -10.70 21.95
C ARG A 104 -12.94 -9.64 21.79
N VAL A 105 -12.99 -8.94 20.67
CA VAL A 105 -12.17 -7.75 20.43
C VAL A 105 -12.62 -6.65 21.39
N THR A 106 -11.72 -6.21 22.26
CA THR A 106 -11.93 -5.09 23.21
C THR A 106 -11.30 -3.79 22.71
N HIS A 107 -10.30 -3.89 21.84
CA HIS A 107 -9.65 -2.76 21.19
C HIS A 107 -9.28 -3.10 19.74
N ALA A 108 -9.41 -2.12 18.85
CA ALA A 108 -8.98 -2.22 17.47
C ALA A 108 -8.39 -0.89 17.01
N ASN A 109 -7.20 -0.95 16.40
CA ASN A 109 -6.54 0.16 15.75
C ASN A 109 -6.03 -0.29 14.37
N CYS A 110 -6.41 0.44 13.33
CA CYS A 110 -6.05 0.13 11.94
C CYS A 110 -5.31 1.33 11.32
N VAL A 111 -4.01 1.17 11.07
CA VAL A 111 -3.21 2.19 10.37
C VAL A 111 -3.14 1.82 8.90
N ILE A 112 -4.05 2.40 8.15
CA ILE A 112 -4.31 2.10 6.74
C ILE A 112 -3.44 2.97 5.79
N PRO A 113 -3.00 2.45 4.64
CA PRO A 113 -2.03 3.14 3.78
C PRO A 113 -2.51 4.50 3.24
N THR A 114 -3.76 4.60 2.79
CA THR A 114 -4.28 5.85 2.22
C THR A 114 -4.19 6.99 3.23
N ASN A 115 -4.53 6.73 4.50
CA ASN A 115 -4.47 7.75 5.55
C ASN A 115 -3.02 8.21 5.84
N GLN A 116 -2.07 7.28 5.80
CA GLN A 116 -0.63 7.60 5.94
C GLN A 116 -0.15 8.56 4.86
N ASN A 117 -0.65 8.42 3.63
CA ASN A 117 -0.28 9.25 2.48
C ASN A 117 -0.91 10.66 2.45
N VAL A 118 -2.00 10.91 3.20
CA VAL A 118 -2.72 12.21 3.16
C VAL A 118 -1.81 13.38 3.52
N ALA A 119 -0.95 13.21 4.52
CA ALA A 119 -0.02 14.27 4.92
C ALA A 119 0.98 14.62 3.81
N ASN A 120 1.47 13.63 3.07
CA ASN A 120 2.40 13.86 1.96
C ASN A 120 1.71 14.43 0.73
N LEU A 121 0.52 13.91 0.38
CA LEU A 121 -0.32 14.46 -0.68
C LEU A 121 -0.61 15.95 -0.45
N ASN A 122 -0.96 16.34 0.78
CA ASN A 122 -1.19 17.75 1.13
C ASN A 122 0.08 18.60 1.00
N ALA A 123 1.25 18.05 1.37
CA ALA A 123 2.52 18.74 1.20
C ALA A 123 2.85 18.95 -0.29
N ASP A 124 2.65 17.93 -1.12
CA ASP A 124 2.86 18.00 -2.56
C ASP A 124 1.89 18.95 -3.24
N MET A 125 0.61 18.97 -2.84
CA MET A 125 -0.35 19.96 -3.34
C MET A 125 0.10 21.38 -3.04
N ARG A 126 0.55 21.65 -1.80
CA ARG A 126 1.05 22.99 -1.41
C ARG A 126 2.30 23.39 -2.19
N ALA A 127 3.16 22.43 -2.53
CA ALA A 127 4.34 22.67 -3.35
C ALA A 127 4.01 22.86 -4.83
N LEU A 128 3.03 22.12 -5.37
CA LEU A 128 2.68 22.10 -6.78
C LEU A 128 1.82 23.29 -7.20
N VAL A 129 0.83 23.67 -6.40
CA VAL A 129 -0.13 24.74 -6.75
C VAL A 129 0.58 26.03 -7.21
N PRO A 130 1.57 26.58 -6.47
CA PRO A 130 2.26 27.81 -6.89
C PRO A 130 2.94 27.73 -8.26
N GLN A 131 3.29 26.53 -8.73
CA GLN A 131 3.99 26.30 -10.00
C GLN A 131 3.04 26.21 -11.20
N ILE A 132 1.73 26.17 -10.96
CA ILE A 132 0.70 25.99 -12.00
C ILE A 132 -0.42 27.04 -11.94
N LEU A 133 -0.31 28.06 -11.09
CA LEU A 133 -1.34 29.09 -10.89
C LEU A 133 -1.62 29.94 -12.14
N ASP A 134 -0.66 30.02 -13.05
CA ASP A 134 -0.75 30.75 -14.31
C ASP A 134 -1.54 29.98 -15.40
N ARG A 135 -1.87 28.71 -15.16
CA ARG A 135 -2.57 27.85 -16.13
C ARG A 135 -4.08 28.04 -16.07
N PRO A 136 -4.82 27.66 -17.14
CA PRO A 136 -6.28 27.62 -17.11
C PRO A 136 -6.80 26.76 -15.95
N GLN A 137 -7.91 27.19 -15.34
CA GLN A 137 -8.54 26.50 -14.20
C GLN A 137 -8.75 24.99 -14.45
N GLU A 138 -9.12 24.62 -15.67
CA GLU A 138 -9.35 23.23 -16.05
C GLU A 138 -8.06 22.39 -16.01
N GLU A 139 -6.93 22.97 -16.45
CA GLU A 139 -5.62 22.31 -16.38
C GLU A 139 -5.13 22.18 -14.94
N ILE A 140 -5.35 23.22 -14.12
CA ILE A 140 -5.04 23.17 -12.69
C ILE A 140 -5.84 22.04 -12.01
N ARG A 141 -7.15 22.00 -12.26
CA ARG A 141 -8.04 20.96 -11.74
C ARG A 141 -7.56 19.57 -12.15
N LEU A 142 -7.34 19.34 -13.44
CA LEU A 142 -6.87 18.05 -13.95
C LEU A 142 -5.54 17.65 -13.32
N THR A 143 -4.59 18.58 -13.21
CA THR A 143 -3.26 18.32 -12.62
C THR A 143 -3.36 17.91 -11.15
N LEU A 144 -4.19 18.60 -10.36
CA LEU A 144 -4.40 18.26 -8.95
C LEU A 144 -5.13 16.92 -8.78
N GLU A 145 -6.13 16.63 -9.62
CA GLU A 145 -6.78 15.33 -9.61
C GLU A 145 -5.81 14.20 -10.03
N MET A 146 -4.92 14.44 -10.99
CA MET A 146 -3.85 13.50 -11.36
C MET A 146 -2.88 13.27 -10.20
N LEU A 147 -2.51 14.31 -9.45
CA LEU A 147 -1.67 14.17 -8.26
C LEU A 147 -2.36 13.28 -7.21
N VAL A 148 -3.64 13.50 -6.94
CA VAL A 148 -4.42 12.64 -6.04
C VAL A 148 -4.40 11.19 -6.53
N ARG A 149 -4.67 10.95 -7.81
CA ARG A 149 -4.68 9.60 -8.40
C ARG A 149 -3.31 8.93 -8.39
N ALA A 150 -2.22 9.68 -8.47
CA ALA A 150 -0.86 9.15 -8.40
C ALA A 150 -0.57 8.45 -7.06
N TYR A 151 -1.24 8.87 -5.98
CA TYR A 151 -1.17 8.20 -4.68
C TYR A 151 -2.05 6.95 -4.56
N ASP A 152 -2.81 6.58 -5.61
CA ASP A 152 -3.77 5.46 -5.63
C ASP A 152 -4.64 5.38 -4.36
N PRO A 153 -5.41 6.45 -4.03
CA PRO A 153 -6.18 6.47 -2.80
C PRO A 153 -7.36 5.49 -2.90
N CYS A 154 -7.46 4.56 -1.96
CA CYS A 154 -8.70 3.82 -1.73
C CYS A 154 -9.57 4.59 -0.72
N ILE A 155 -10.54 5.38 -1.20
CA ILE A 155 -11.41 6.20 -0.34
C ILE A 155 -12.21 5.31 0.63
N SER A 156 -12.78 4.21 0.15
CA SER A 156 -13.53 3.25 0.98
C SER A 156 -12.66 2.58 2.05
N CYS A 157 -11.37 2.40 1.78
CA CYS A 157 -10.44 1.87 2.77
C CYS A 157 -10.04 2.95 3.78
N SER A 158 -9.94 4.22 3.33
CA SER A 158 -9.40 5.37 4.07
C SER A 158 -10.28 5.91 5.20
N ALA A 159 -11.57 5.59 5.18
CA ALA A 159 -12.53 6.00 6.18
C ALA A 159 -13.33 4.77 6.64
N HIS A 160 -13.23 4.42 7.91
CA HIS A 160 -14.11 3.43 8.51
C HIS A 160 -15.42 4.13 8.88
N PHE A 161 -16.54 3.67 8.31
CA PHE A 161 -17.86 4.23 8.58
C PHE A 161 -18.58 3.36 9.61
N LEU A 162 -19.08 3.96 10.69
CA LEU A 162 -19.92 3.29 11.67
C LEU A 162 -21.25 4.05 11.78
N THR A 163 -22.34 3.39 11.41
CA THR A 163 -23.69 3.86 11.71
C THR A 163 -24.05 3.36 13.11
N VAL A 164 -24.18 4.26 14.08
CA VAL A 164 -24.61 3.93 15.44
C VAL A 164 -26.07 4.32 15.59
N GLU A 165 -26.93 3.32 15.81
CA GLU A 165 -28.28 3.54 16.33
C GLU A 165 -28.25 3.40 17.85
N PHE A 166 -28.67 4.45 18.54
CA PHE A 166 -28.82 4.43 20.00
C PHE A 166 -30.18 3.80 20.32
N VAL A 167 -30.15 2.77 21.18
CA VAL A 167 -31.34 2.16 21.78
C VAL A 167 -31.58 2.78 23.15
#